data_AF-A0AAN5I461-F1
#
_entry.id   AF-A0AAN5I461-F1
#
_cell.length_a   1.000
_cell.length_b   1.000
_cell.length_c   1.000
_cell.angle_alpha   90.00
_cell.angle_beta   90.00
_cell.angle_gamma   90.00
#
_symmetry.space_group_name_H-M   'P 1'
#
loop_
_entity.id
_entity.type
_entity.pdbx_description
1 polymer ?
#
loop_
_entity_poly.entity_id
_entity_poly.type
_entity_poly.pdbx_seq_one_letter_code
_entity_poly.pdbx_strand_id
1 'polypeptide(L)'
;VAILIYCFTLRVISSFSAIHGNCKFFMLFTALGQFCIILSHVLKVAFWFSIDNYDRFFMYAQPFFKSVQPLNEFGFFLTDLNNCMIIIERTVACAKSTR
;
A
#
# COMPACT_ATOMS: atom_id res chain seq x y z
N VAL A 1 8.16 -2.59 7.80
CA VAL A 1 8.53 -2.46 6.36
C VAL A 1 7.68 -1.44 5.64
N ALA A 2 6.34 -1.53 5.66
CA ALA A 2 5.44 -0.60 4.97
C ALA A 2 5.71 0.91 5.24
N ILE A 3 5.95 1.28 6.50
CA ILE A 3 6.30 2.66 6.90
C ILE A 3 7.56 3.16 6.19
N LEU A 4 8.59 2.32 6.12
CA LEU A 4 9.86 2.69 5.46
C LEU A 4 9.65 2.92 3.97
N ILE A 5 8.88 2.02 3.32
CA ILE A 5 8.55 2.14 1.90
C ILE A 5 7.76 3.43 1.67
N TYR A 6 6.71 3.69 2.45
CA TYR A 6 5.91 4.91 2.35
C TYR A 6 6.75 6.19 2.46
N CYS A 7 7.55 6.31 3.53
CA CYS A 7 8.39 7.49 3.76
C CYS A 7 9.45 7.66 2.67
N PHE A 8 10.09 6.57 2.23
CA PHE A 8 11.05 6.61 1.15
C PHE A 8 10.40 7.06 -0.17
N THR A 9 9.26 6.47 -0.53
CA THR A 9 8.53 6.81 -1.76
C THR A 9 8.11 8.28 -1.77
N LEU A 10 7.56 8.81 -0.67
CA LEU A 10 7.22 10.24 -0.58
C LEU A 10 8.44 11.14 -0.70
N ARG A 11 9.55 10.80 -0.05
CA ARG A 11 10.80 11.55 -0.16
C ARG A 11 11.29 11.58 -1.60
N VAL A 12 11.26 10.44 -2.30
CA VAL A 12 11.71 10.37 -3.69
C VAL A 12 10.80 11.21 -4.60
N ILE A 13 9.48 11.10 -4.48
CA ILE A 13 8.54 11.90 -5.29
C ILE A 13 8.73 13.41 -5.07
N SER A 14 8.97 13.83 -3.83
CA SER A 14 9.13 15.26 -3.47
C SER A 14 10.52 15.81 -3.83
N SER A 15 11.56 14.99 -3.76
CA SER A 15 12.96 15.45 -3.92
C SER A 15 13.43 15.46 -5.37
N PHE A 16 12.87 14.61 -6.24
CA PHE A 16 13.34 14.47 -7.62
C PHE A 16 12.31 15.03 -8.60
N SER A 17 12.54 16.24 -9.08
CA SER A 17 11.71 16.90 -10.12
C SER A 17 11.70 16.15 -11.45
N ALA A 18 12.75 15.35 -11.71
CA ALA A 18 12.84 14.47 -12.88
C ALA A 18 11.79 13.34 -12.89
N ILE A 19 11.15 13.05 -11.74
CA ILE A 19 10.09 12.04 -11.66
C ILE A 19 8.78 12.68 -12.10
N HIS A 20 8.39 12.41 -13.34
CA HIS A 20 7.16 12.93 -13.94
C HIS A 20 6.37 11.83 -14.68
N GLY A 21 5.16 12.19 -15.12
CA GLY A 21 4.29 11.31 -15.92
C GLY A 21 3.94 9.99 -15.21
N ASN A 22 4.02 8.89 -15.96
CA ASN A 22 3.60 7.55 -15.51
C ASN A 22 4.40 7.06 -14.29
N CYS A 23 5.70 7.37 -14.22
CA CYS A 23 6.54 6.96 -13.09
C CYS A 23 6.06 7.60 -11.78
N LYS A 24 5.75 8.91 -11.79
CA LYS A 24 5.20 9.60 -10.62
C LYS A 24 3.85 9.01 -10.21
N PHE A 25 3.00 8.70 -11.17
CA PHE A 25 1.71 8.05 -10.93
C PHE A 25 1.87 6.69 -10.23
N PHE A 26 2.74 5.81 -10.74
CA PHE A 26 3.00 4.51 -10.12
C PHE A 26 3.58 4.65 -8.71
N MET A 27 4.48 5.59 -8.48
CA MET A 27 5.03 5.82 -7.14
C MET A 27 3.97 6.32 -6.15
N LEU A 28 3.07 7.22 -6.58
CA LEU A 28 1.94 7.66 -5.75
C LEU A 28 0.99 6.50 -5.44
N PHE A 29 0.75 5.62 -6.39
CA PHE A 29 -0.09 4.43 -6.20
C PHE A 29 0.52 3.45 -5.19
N THR A 30 1.83 3.22 -5.25
CA THR A 30 2.55 2.47 -4.20
C THR A 30 2.39 3.15 -2.84
N ALA A 31 2.59 4.47 -2.76
CA ALA A 31 2.47 5.19 -1.50
C ALA A 31 1.06 5.06 -0.91
N LEU A 32 0.01 5.12 -1.74
CA LEU A 32 -1.36 4.91 -1.32
C LEU A 32 -1.59 3.50 -0.77
N GLY A 33 -1.12 2.46 -1.47
CA GLY A 33 -1.24 1.07 -1.01
C GLY A 33 -0.54 0.86 0.34
N GLN A 34 0.68 1.38 0.50
CA GLN A 34 1.41 1.31 1.76
C GLN A 34 0.70 2.10 2.88
N PHE A 35 0.11 3.26 2.57
CA PHE A 35 -0.68 4.04 3.52
C PHE A 35 -1.90 3.26 4.03
N CYS A 36 -2.64 2.56 3.15
CA CYS A 36 -3.77 1.72 3.54
C CYS A 36 -3.34 0.59 4.51
N ILE A 37 -2.21 -0.06 4.24
CA ILE A 37 -1.65 -1.10 5.11
C ILE A 37 -1.30 -0.51 6.49
N ILE A 38 -0.58 0.62 6.51
CA ILE A 38 -0.19 1.31 7.75
C ILE A 38 -1.44 1.69 8.56
N LEU A 39 -2.42 2.32 7.91
CA LEU A 39 -3.67 2.74 8.56
C LEU A 39 -4.42 1.54 9.15
N SER A 40 -4.54 0.45 8.41
CA SER A 40 -5.13 -0.81 8.92
C SER A 40 -4.40 -1.31 10.17
N HIS A 41 -3.06 -1.33 10.17
CA HIS A 41 -2.30 -1.75 11.33
C HIS A 41 -2.49 -0.82 12.53
N VAL A 42 -2.47 0.50 12.33
CA VAL A 42 -2.71 1.49 13.38
C VAL A 42 -4.10 1.29 13.98
N LEU A 43 -5.13 1.10 13.16
CA LEU A 43 -6.49 0.84 13.62
C LEU A 43 -6.61 -0.46 14.41
N LYS A 44 -5.95 -1.54 13.96
CA LYS A 44 -5.93 -2.82 14.69
C LYS A 44 -5.24 -2.69 16.04
N VAL A 45 -4.12 -1.96 16.10
CA VAL A 45 -3.38 -1.72 17.36
C VAL A 45 -4.19 -0.85 18.30
N ALA A 46 -4.80 0.25 17.80
CA ALA A 46 -5.69 1.10 18.59
C ALA A 46 -6.87 0.30 19.16
N PHE A 47 -7.47 -0.57 18.34
CA PHE A 47 -8.53 -1.47 18.79
C PHE A 47 -8.05 -2.44 19.86
N TRP A 48 -6.84 -2.98 19.71
CA TRP A 48 -6.25 -3.87 20.71
C TRP A 48 -6.07 -3.18 22.07
N PHE A 49 -5.71 -1.90 22.09
CA PHE A 49 -5.65 -1.12 23.34
C PHE A 49 -7.02 -0.73 23.91
N SER A 50 -8.10 -0.86 23.13
CA SER A 50 -9.46 -0.48 23.55
C SER A 50 -10.28 -1.62 24.17
N ILE A 51 -9.77 -2.85 24.13
CA ILE A 51 -10.46 -4.04 24.64
C ILE A 51 -9.70 -4.64 25.81
N ASP A 52 -10.44 -5.09 26.83
CA ASP A 52 -9.87 -5.78 27.99
C ASP A 52 -9.73 -7.30 27.77
N ASN A 53 -10.52 -7.85 26.83
CA ASN A 53 -10.55 -9.28 26.56
C ASN A 53 -9.72 -9.61 25.30
N TYR A 54 -8.53 -10.16 25.51
CA TYR A 54 -7.51 -10.40 24.48
C TYR A 54 -7.65 -11.73 23.72
N ASP A 55 -8.78 -12.43 23.87
CA ASP A 55 -8.99 -13.66 23.12
C ASP A 55 -9.07 -13.40 21.61
N ARG A 56 -8.29 -14.15 20.83
CA ARG A 56 -8.21 -13.94 19.37
C ARG A 56 -9.55 -14.17 18.70
N PHE A 57 -10.28 -15.21 19.09
CA PHE A 57 -11.57 -15.52 18.48
C PHE A 57 -12.57 -14.40 18.72
N PHE A 58 -12.57 -13.84 19.93
CA PHE A 58 -13.33 -12.65 20.24
C PHE A 58 -12.93 -11.47 19.34
N MET A 59 -11.64 -11.16 19.22
CA MET A 59 -11.16 -10.03 18.39
C MET A 59 -11.57 -10.14 16.91
N TYR A 60 -11.43 -11.32 16.29
CA TYR A 60 -11.82 -11.54 14.89
C TYR A 60 -13.34 -11.52 14.68
N ALA A 61 -14.12 -11.80 15.72
CA ALA A 61 -15.58 -11.74 15.63
C ALA A 61 -16.10 -10.29 15.59
N GLN A 62 -15.32 -9.33 16.11
CA GLN A 62 -15.76 -7.94 16.27
C GLN A 62 -15.99 -7.25 14.93
N PRO A 63 -17.11 -6.52 14.77
CA PRO A 63 -17.44 -5.82 13.53
C PRO A 63 -16.33 -4.86 13.07
N PHE A 64 -15.70 -4.16 14.02
CA PHE A 64 -14.58 -3.26 13.73
C PHE A 64 -13.43 -3.98 13.03
N PHE A 65 -12.99 -5.12 13.57
CA PHE A 65 -11.88 -5.88 12.98
C PHE A 65 -12.25 -6.39 11.57
N LYS A 66 -13.50 -6.83 11.37
CA LYS A 66 -14.02 -7.25 10.06
C LYS A 66 -14.05 -6.11 9.04
N SER A 67 -14.27 -4.86 9.47
CA SER A 67 -14.22 -3.70 8.58
C SER A 67 -12.80 -3.24 8.27
N VAL A 68 -11.85 -3.43 9.18
CA VAL A 68 -10.45 -3.02 8.98
C VAL A 68 -9.65 -4.03 8.16
N GLN A 69 -9.99 -5.32 8.21
CA GLN A 69 -9.28 -6.36 7.48
C GLN A 69 -9.28 -6.15 5.94
N PRO A 70 -10.40 -5.81 5.27
CA PRO A 70 -10.42 -5.50 3.84
C PRO A 70 -9.53 -4.33 3.45
N LEU A 71 -9.34 -3.33 4.32
CA LEU A 71 -8.44 -2.20 4.06
C LEU A 71 -6.98 -2.65 3.91
N ASN A 72 -6.58 -3.65 4.70
CA ASN A 72 -5.26 -4.26 4.60
C ASN A 72 -5.08 -4.96 3.25
N GLU A 73 -6.04 -5.81 2.90
CA GLU A 73 -6.04 -6.61 1.66
C GLU A 73 -6.09 -5.71 0.43
N PHE A 74 -6.87 -4.63 0.49
CA PHE A 74 -6.90 -3.61 -0.54
C PHE A 74 -5.53 -2.94 -0.74
N GLY A 75 -4.82 -2.61 0.34
CA GLY A 75 -3.48 -2.05 0.23
C GLY A 75 -2.45 -2.99 -0.42
N PHE A 76 -2.53 -4.30 -0.13
CA PHE A 76 -1.75 -5.32 -0.82
C PHE A 76 -2.12 -5.41 -2.31
N PHE A 77 -3.42 -5.51 -2.60
CA PHE A 77 -3.93 -5.55 -3.98
C PHE A 77 -3.45 -4.36 -4.81
N LEU A 78 -3.49 -3.14 -4.26
CA LEU A 78 -2.98 -1.95 -4.94
C LEU A 78 -1.48 -2.04 -5.24
N THR A 79 -0.71 -2.59 -4.31
CA THR A 79 0.74 -2.76 -4.49
C THR A 79 1.05 -3.79 -5.58
N ASP A 80 0.35 -4.92 -5.59
CA ASP A 80 0.51 -5.97 -6.60
C ASP A 80 0.05 -5.50 -7.98
N LEU A 81 -1.08 -4.81 -8.05
CA LEU A 81 -1.57 -4.21 -9.29
C LEU A 81 -0.55 -3.22 -9.85
N ASN A 82 0.05 -2.39 -8.99
CA ASN A 82 1.07 -1.45 -9.42
C ASN A 82 2.31 -2.16 -9.99
N ASN A 83 2.76 -3.24 -9.35
CA ASN A 83 3.87 -4.06 -9.84
C ASN A 83 3.57 -4.63 -11.23
N CYS A 84 2.35 -5.16 -11.43
CA CYS A 84 1.90 -5.64 -12.74
C CYS A 84 1.91 -4.53 -13.80
N MET A 85 1.40 -3.35 -13.46
CA MET A 85 1.36 -2.20 -14.37
C MET A 85 2.76 -1.72 -14.77
N ILE A 86 3.71 -1.70 -13.83
CA ILE A 86 5.11 -1.36 -14.10
C ILE A 86 5.73 -2.39 -15.07
N ILE A 87 5.49 -3.68 -14.86
CA ILE A 87 6.01 -4.73 -15.76
C ILE A 87 5.47 -4.51 -17.17
N ILE A 88 4.15 -4.29 -17.33
CA ILE A 88 3.52 -4.03 -18.63
C ILE A 88 4.14 -2.80 -19.30
N GLU A 89 4.29 -1.69 -18.57
CA GLU A 89 4.85 -0.44 -19.10
C GLU A 89 6.27 -0.64 -19.64
N ARG A 90 7.12 -1.36 -18.88
CA ARG A 90 8.48 -1.68 -19.30
C ARG A 90 8.53 -2.64 -20.48
N THR A 91 7.68 -3.67 -20.51
CA THR A 91 7.59 -4.59 -21.65
C THR A 91 7.20 -3.85 -22.93
N VAL A 92 6.21 -2.95 -22.86
CA VAL A 92 5.78 -2.15 -24.02
C VAL A 92 6.88 -1.20 -24.48
N ALA A 93 7.60 -0.56 -23.56
CA ALA A 93 8.70 0.33 -23.89
C ALA A 93 9.84 -0.41 -24.63
N CYS A 94 10.24 -1.59 -24.14
CA CYS A 94 11.26 -2.41 -24.79
C CYS A 94 10.79 -2.91 -26.17
N ALA A 95 9.54 -3.36 -26.30
CA ALA A 95 9.01 -3.84 -27.58
C ALA A 95 8.97 -2.74 -28.66
N LYS A 96 8.73 -1.48 -28.27
CA LYS A 96 8.77 -0.33 -29.18
C LYS A 96 10.19 0.10 -29.54
N SER A 97 11.16 -0.08 -28.65
CA SER A 97 12.56 0.30 -28.90
C SER A 97 13.29 -0.64 -29.87
N THR A 98 12.80 -1.88 -30.03
CA THR A 98 13.40 -2.90 -30.92
C THR A 98 12.86 -2.84 -32.36
N ARG A 99 11.81 -2.04 -32.61
CA ARG A 99 11.29 -1.75 -33.96
C ARG A 99 11.84 -0.44 -34.48
#